data_AF-A0A671R7J4-F1
#
_entry.id   AF-A0A671R7J4-F1
#
_cell.length_a   1.000
_cell.length_b   1.000
_cell.length_c   1.000
_cell.angle_alpha   90.00
_cell.angle_beta   90.00
_cell.angle_gamma   90.00
#
_symmetry.space_group_name_H-M   'P 1'
#
loop_
_entity.id
_entity.type
_entity.pdbx_description
1 polymer ?
#
loop_
_entity_poly.entity_id
_entity_poly.type
_entity_poly.pdbx_seq_one_letter_code
_entity_poly.pdbx_strand_id
1 'polypeptide(L)'
;MTRGRGIDQELSDVLNELWKLDVNRMKPGKDYKINLQGKAGFVAEGSNNARDSARAPLFSYVDEKKLKSMDTYAHFLNLLDNYEMSTGVTEHVTKEELQENHLFLDAMLKTEVMKCAHRFLVCKGLAQSDPAQFKSQLYDIWFKLYRRDKNGGEDSCGFEHVFVGETKYGKEIMGLHNWVQFYHQEKHNHVDYKGYKARNNKDTPDEDDHVLNLQFSWNGLVKPVGSCFIGVSPEFEVALFTIVFCLSDERVTKVTVKVDEYLLEIVVYRFGCSIGTSYPKMISSNNRDF
;
A
#
# COMPACT_ATOMS: atom_id res chain seq x y z
N MET A 1 9.32 18.80 20.85
CA MET A 1 9.19 19.70 19.69
C MET A 1 9.90 19.05 18.51
N THR A 2 9.18 18.23 17.74
CA THR A 2 9.71 17.58 16.54
C THR A 2 9.84 18.65 15.45
N ARG A 3 11.08 18.94 15.01
CA ARG A 3 11.34 19.71 13.79
C ARG A 3 10.53 19.06 12.67
N GLY A 4 9.56 19.78 12.10
CA GLY A 4 8.95 19.37 10.84
C GLY A 4 10.07 19.27 9.81
N ARG A 5 10.43 18.05 9.39
CA ARG A 5 11.28 17.88 8.20
C ARG A 5 10.47 18.50 7.05
N GLY A 6 11.08 19.43 6.33
CA GLY A 6 10.48 20.05 5.16
C GLY A 6 10.15 19.02 4.09
N ILE A 7 9.51 19.45 3.01
CA ILE A 7 9.25 18.60 1.84
C ILE A 7 10.59 18.10 1.30
N ASP A 8 10.73 16.79 1.16
CA ASP A 8 11.90 16.15 0.56
C ASP A 8 11.81 16.27 -0.96
N GLN A 9 12.53 17.24 -1.53
CA GLN A 9 12.41 17.57 -2.95
C GLN A 9 12.97 16.46 -3.85
N GLU A 10 14.11 15.88 -3.49
CA GLU A 10 14.73 14.83 -4.31
C GLU A 10 13.86 13.57 -4.32
N LEU A 11 13.32 13.18 -3.16
CA LEU A 11 12.39 12.07 -3.09
C LEU A 11 11.08 12.40 -3.84
N SER A 12 10.59 13.64 -3.74
CA SER A 12 9.43 14.07 -4.53
C SER A 12 9.69 13.93 -6.03
N ASP A 13 10.86 14.33 -6.51
CA ASP A 13 11.21 14.29 -7.93
C ASP A 13 11.24 12.85 -8.48
N VAL A 14 11.91 11.91 -7.80
CA VAL A 14 11.93 10.50 -8.22
C VAL A 14 10.54 9.86 -8.13
N LEU A 15 9.75 10.15 -7.09
CA LEU A 15 8.40 9.60 -6.97
C LEU A 15 7.45 10.14 -8.06
N ASN A 16 7.64 11.38 -8.53
CA ASN A 16 6.92 11.91 -9.69
C ASN A 16 7.38 11.28 -11.01
N GLU A 17 8.64 10.85 -11.11
CA GLU A 17 9.11 10.07 -12.26
C GLU A 17 8.45 8.68 -12.26
N LEU A 18 8.46 7.98 -11.10
CA LEU A 18 7.74 6.71 -10.94
C LEU A 18 6.26 6.86 -11.28
N TRP A 19 5.62 7.94 -10.84
CA TRP A 19 4.22 8.23 -11.12
C TRP A 19 3.94 8.31 -12.63
N LYS A 20 4.84 8.90 -13.41
CA LYS A 20 4.69 9.00 -14.87
C LYS A 20 5.00 7.68 -15.59
N LEU A 21 5.90 6.88 -15.04
CA LEU A 21 6.32 5.58 -15.60
C LEU A 21 5.36 4.43 -15.28
N ASP A 22 4.41 4.65 -14.38
CA ASP A 22 3.39 3.68 -13.95
C ASP A 22 2.31 3.47 -15.03
N VAL A 23 2.71 2.85 -16.14
CA VAL A 23 1.84 2.55 -17.29
C VAL A 23 0.77 1.51 -16.98
N ASN A 24 0.97 0.71 -15.93
CA ASN A 24 0.03 -0.30 -15.49
C ASN A 24 -1.07 0.27 -14.60
N ARG A 25 -0.95 1.52 -14.13
CA ARG A 25 -2.00 2.21 -13.39
C ARG A 25 -3.36 2.07 -14.05
N MET A 26 -4.35 1.69 -13.25
CA MET A 26 -5.74 1.66 -13.64
C MET A 26 -6.29 3.09 -13.71
N LYS A 27 -7.07 3.37 -14.74
CA LYS A 27 -7.66 4.69 -14.99
C LYS A 27 -9.06 4.78 -14.39
N PRO A 28 -9.39 5.83 -13.61
CA PRO A 28 -10.74 6.05 -13.14
C PRO A 28 -11.70 6.27 -14.31
N GLY A 29 -12.97 5.92 -14.12
CA GLY A 29 -14.03 5.98 -15.14
C GLY A 29 -13.94 4.91 -16.24
N LYS A 30 -12.76 4.33 -16.48
CA LYS A 30 -12.50 3.32 -17.52
C LYS A 30 -12.20 1.94 -16.94
N ASP A 31 -11.13 1.84 -16.17
CA ASP A 31 -10.63 0.56 -15.65
C ASP A 31 -11.20 0.27 -14.24
N TYR A 32 -11.61 1.30 -13.50
CA TYR A 32 -12.41 1.17 -12.28
C TYR A 32 -13.38 2.34 -12.13
N LYS A 33 -14.40 2.17 -11.28
CA LYS A 33 -15.33 3.23 -10.86
C LYS A 33 -15.60 3.13 -9.38
N ILE A 34 -15.41 4.24 -8.66
CA ILE A 34 -15.71 4.33 -7.24
C ILE A 34 -17.00 5.09 -6.99
N ASN A 35 -17.63 4.82 -5.84
CA ASN A 35 -18.81 5.51 -5.34
C ASN A 35 -18.48 6.04 -3.95
N LEU A 36 -18.08 7.32 -3.87
CA LEU A 36 -17.64 7.96 -2.64
C LEU A 36 -18.73 8.05 -1.57
N GLN A 37 -19.99 8.18 -1.98
CA GLN A 37 -21.15 8.26 -1.09
C GLN A 37 -21.03 9.41 -0.07
N GLY A 38 -21.18 9.13 1.23
CA GLY A 38 -21.22 10.13 2.29
C GLY A 38 -19.88 10.35 3.00
N LYS A 39 -19.82 11.49 3.71
CA LYS A 39 -18.70 11.82 4.60
C LYS A 39 -18.74 10.93 5.85
N ALA A 40 -17.67 10.19 6.10
CA ALA A 40 -17.50 9.42 7.32
C ALA A 40 -17.39 10.32 8.55
N GLY A 41 -17.92 9.84 9.67
CA GLY A 41 -17.82 10.51 10.97
C GLY A 41 -16.43 10.40 11.60
N PHE A 42 -16.19 11.17 12.67
CA PHE A 42 -15.02 10.95 13.51
C PHE A 42 -15.16 9.65 14.29
N VAL A 43 -14.10 8.83 14.26
CA VAL A 43 -13.96 7.62 15.07
C VAL A 43 -12.63 7.70 15.80
N ALA A 44 -12.67 7.57 17.13
CA ALA A 44 -11.46 7.51 17.94
C ALA A 44 -10.72 6.18 17.73
N GLU A 45 -9.40 6.20 17.87
CA GLU A 45 -8.57 4.99 17.81
C GLU A 45 -9.05 3.97 18.86
N GLY A 46 -9.21 2.70 18.46
CA GLY A 46 -9.77 1.64 19.29
C GLY A 46 -11.30 1.63 19.45
N SER A 47 -12.04 2.57 18.84
CA SER A 47 -13.51 2.55 18.81
C SER A 47 -14.02 1.70 17.66
N ASN A 48 -14.93 0.77 17.95
CA ASN A 48 -15.63 -0.05 16.94
C ASN A 48 -17.01 0.51 16.54
N ASN A 49 -17.31 1.76 16.90
CA ASN A 49 -18.55 2.42 16.51
C ASN A 49 -18.27 3.50 15.46
N ALA A 50 -18.61 3.21 14.20
CA ALA A 50 -18.59 4.14 13.08
C ALA A 50 -20.01 4.38 12.58
N ARG A 51 -20.34 5.65 12.32
CA ARG A 51 -21.58 5.98 11.61
C ARG A 51 -21.45 5.54 10.16
N ASP A 52 -22.30 4.61 9.75
CA ASP A 52 -22.41 4.25 8.35
C ASP A 52 -22.97 5.43 7.54
N SER A 53 -22.13 5.93 6.63
CA SER A 53 -22.46 6.97 5.66
C SER A 53 -22.30 6.48 4.22
N ALA A 54 -22.15 5.16 4.02
CA ALA A 54 -21.93 4.52 2.73
C ALA A 54 -22.63 3.15 2.69
N ARG A 55 -23.86 3.12 2.18
CA ARG A 55 -24.70 1.90 2.11
C ARG A 55 -24.30 0.93 1.01
N ALA A 56 -23.48 1.38 0.06
CA ALA A 56 -23.00 0.60 -1.07
C ALA A 56 -21.48 0.39 -0.94
N PRO A 57 -20.91 -0.59 -1.66
CA PRO A 57 -19.46 -0.71 -1.82
C PRO A 57 -18.83 0.58 -2.36
N LEU A 58 -17.58 0.85 -1.98
CA LEU A 58 -16.75 1.88 -2.59
C LEU A 58 -16.53 1.55 -4.07
N PHE A 59 -16.11 0.33 -4.40
CA PHE A 59 -15.87 -0.06 -5.78
C PHE A 59 -17.16 -0.54 -6.45
N SER A 60 -17.72 0.31 -7.31
CA SER A 60 -18.88 -0.06 -8.13
C SER A 60 -18.48 -0.92 -9.34
N TYR A 61 -17.23 -0.82 -9.79
CA TYR A 61 -16.69 -1.58 -10.91
C TYR A 61 -15.15 -1.59 -10.86
N VAL A 62 -14.55 -2.73 -11.20
CA VAL A 62 -13.12 -2.89 -11.51
C VAL A 62 -13.00 -3.85 -12.69
N ASP A 63 -12.15 -3.52 -13.67
CA ASP A 63 -11.86 -4.39 -14.81
C ASP A 63 -10.99 -5.58 -14.37
N GLU A 64 -11.66 -6.65 -13.94
CA GLU A 64 -11.01 -7.89 -13.54
C GLU A 64 -10.24 -8.57 -14.68
N LYS A 65 -10.61 -8.34 -15.94
CA LYS A 65 -9.85 -8.91 -17.06
C LYS A 65 -8.49 -8.25 -17.11
N LYS A 66 -8.46 -6.92 -16.96
CA LYS A 66 -7.21 -6.17 -16.90
C LYS A 66 -6.34 -6.60 -15.72
N LEU A 67 -6.93 -6.74 -14.51
CA LEU A 67 -6.23 -7.27 -13.32
C LEU A 67 -5.57 -8.64 -13.57
N LYS A 68 -6.30 -9.56 -14.22
CA LYS A 68 -5.81 -10.93 -14.50
C LYS A 68 -4.85 -11.01 -15.68
N SER A 69 -4.88 -10.03 -16.59
CA SER A 69 -4.06 -10.02 -17.81
C SER A 69 -2.71 -9.32 -17.66
N MET A 70 -2.57 -8.45 -16.66
CA MET A 70 -1.32 -7.75 -16.37
C MET A 70 -0.50 -8.57 -15.38
N ASP A 71 0.68 -9.02 -15.78
CA ASP A 71 1.54 -9.91 -14.97
C ASP A 71 1.74 -9.41 -13.53
N THR A 72 1.96 -8.10 -13.32
CA THR A 72 2.22 -7.57 -11.98
C THR A 72 0.98 -7.64 -11.09
N TYR A 73 -0.21 -7.34 -11.59
CA TYR A 73 -1.47 -7.50 -10.85
C TYR A 73 -1.82 -8.98 -10.65
N ALA A 74 -1.65 -9.81 -11.67
CA ALA A 74 -1.98 -11.24 -11.59
C ALA A 74 -1.14 -11.95 -10.53
N HIS A 75 0.18 -11.75 -10.52
CA HIS A 75 1.05 -12.32 -9.50
C HIS A 75 0.81 -11.69 -8.12
N PHE A 76 0.49 -10.40 -8.05
CA PHE A 76 0.12 -9.76 -6.79
C PHE A 76 -1.14 -10.37 -6.16
N LEU A 77 -2.17 -10.65 -6.97
CA LEU A 77 -3.39 -11.31 -6.50
C LEU A 77 -3.13 -12.72 -5.98
N ASN A 78 -2.32 -13.52 -6.70
CA ASN A 78 -1.94 -14.86 -6.21
C ASN A 78 -1.28 -14.79 -4.82
N LEU A 79 -0.39 -13.81 -4.62
CA LEU A 79 0.24 -13.61 -3.32
C LEU A 79 -0.80 -13.29 -2.24
N LEU A 80 -1.73 -12.36 -2.50
CA LEU A 80 -2.80 -12.01 -1.55
C LEU A 80 -3.66 -13.23 -1.19
N ASP A 81 -4.03 -14.06 -2.18
CA ASP A 81 -4.86 -15.25 -2.00
C ASP A 81 -4.17 -16.28 -1.07
N ASN A 82 -2.85 -16.46 -1.18
CA ASN A 82 -2.10 -17.38 -0.31
C ASN A 82 -2.18 -16.99 1.17
N TYR A 83 -2.04 -15.70 1.47
CA TYR A 83 -2.08 -15.23 2.86
C TYR A 83 -3.49 -15.31 3.45
N GLU A 84 -4.54 -15.19 2.65
CA GLU A 84 -5.92 -15.40 3.12
C GLU A 84 -6.16 -16.87 3.52
N MET A 85 -5.64 -17.82 2.73
CA MET A 85 -5.70 -19.27 3.05
C MET A 85 -4.86 -19.67 4.28
N SER A 86 -3.76 -18.98 4.54
CA SER A 86 -2.83 -19.30 5.64
C SER A 86 -3.25 -18.75 7.01
N THR A 87 -4.33 -17.97 7.09
CA THR A 87 -4.83 -17.45 8.37
C THR A 87 -5.19 -18.56 9.36
N GLY A 88 -4.42 -18.67 10.46
CA GLY A 88 -4.72 -19.57 11.59
C GLY A 88 -3.83 -20.82 11.73
N VAL A 89 -2.76 -20.96 10.93
CA VAL A 89 -1.78 -22.06 11.04
C VAL A 89 -0.35 -21.48 11.11
N THR A 90 0.59 -22.20 11.73
CA THR A 90 2.02 -21.82 11.68
C THR A 90 2.49 -21.77 10.22
N GLU A 91 3.01 -20.62 9.80
CA GLU A 91 3.44 -20.40 8.42
C GLU A 91 4.55 -21.39 8.02
N HIS A 92 4.27 -22.20 7.02
CA HIS A 92 5.27 -23.02 6.33
C HIS A 92 5.29 -22.59 4.89
N VAL A 93 6.33 -21.84 4.49
CA VAL A 93 6.47 -21.41 3.09
C VAL A 93 6.65 -22.64 2.21
N THR A 94 5.65 -22.89 1.38
CA THR A 94 5.63 -23.95 0.38
C THR A 94 6.56 -23.61 -0.78
N LYS A 95 6.92 -24.61 -1.60
CA LYS A 95 7.75 -24.36 -2.78
C LYS A 95 7.00 -23.51 -3.81
N GLU A 96 5.69 -23.65 -3.82
CA GLU A 96 4.75 -22.93 -4.64
C GLU A 96 4.73 -21.44 -4.25
N GLU A 97 4.59 -21.11 -2.96
CA GLU A 97 4.66 -19.72 -2.46
C GLU A 97 6.02 -19.08 -2.76
N LEU A 98 7.13 -19.81 -2.58
CA LEU A 98 8.47 -19.32 -2.97
C LEU A 98 8.55 -19.00 -4.47
N GLN A 99 7.96 -19.85 -5.31
CA GLN A 99 7.93 -19.64 -6.75
C GLN A 99 7.08 -18.41 -7.11
N GLU A 100 5.95 -18.21 -6.45
CA GLU A 100 5.07 -17.05 -6.67
C GLU A 100 5.73 -15.73 -6.24
N ASN A 101 6.45 -15.72 -5.12
CA ASN A 101 7.27 -14.59 -4.69
C ASN A 101 8.28 -14.19 -5.80
N HIS A 102 8.96 -15.17 -6.38
CA HIS A 102 9.92 -14.92 -7.45
C HIS A 102 9.27 -14.45 -8.76
N LEU A 103 8.10 -15.01 -9.13
CA LEU A 103 7.35 -14.59 -10.32
C LEU A 103 6.87 -13.14 -10.19
N PHE A 104 6.38 -12.75 -9.02
CA PHE A 104 6.00 -11.36 -8.75
C PHE A 104 7.19 -10.42 -8.89
N LEU A 105 8.32 -10.73 -8.22
CA LEU A 105 9.54 -9.92 -8.34
C LEU A 105 10.04 -9.83 -9.79
N ASP A 106 10.00 -10.92 -10.54
CA ASP A 106 10.39 -10.94 -11.96
C ASP A 106 9.49 -10.07 -12.83
N ALA A 107 8.17 -10.10 -12.60
CA ALA A 107 7.23 -9.25 -13.32
C ALA A 107 7.49 -7.76 -13.02
N MET A 108 7.68 -7.42 -11.74
CA MET A 108 7.94 -6.05 -11.32
C MET A 108 9.25 -5.49 -11.87
N LEU A 109 10.34 -6.26 -11.85
CA LEU A 109 11.66 -5.84 -12.31
C LEU A 109 11.70 -5.56 -13.82
N LYS A 110 10.73 -6.06 -14.59
CA LYS A 110 10.60 -5.73 -16.02
C LYS A 110 10.01 -4.34 -16.26
N THR A 111 9.33 -3.75 -15.28
CA THR A 111 8.63 -2.46 -15.41
C THR A 111 9.60 -1.28 -15.39
N GLU A 112 9.24 -0.18 -16.07
CA GLU A 112 10.05 1.05 -16.04
C GLU A 112 10.04 1.72 -14.66
N VAL A 113 8.97 1.53 -13.88
CA VAL A 113 8.87 1.96 -12.47
C VAL A 113 10.00 1.33 -11.65
N MET A 114 10.13 0.00 -11.69
CA MET A 114 11.14 -0.67 -10.87
C MET A 114 12.56 -0.44 -11.37
N LYS A 115 12.76 -0.31 -12.69
CA LYS A 115 14.06 0.09 -13.26
C LYS A 115 14.46 1.51 -12.82
N CYS A 116 13.52 2.45 -12.75
CA CYS A 116 13.78 3.80 -12.24
C CYS A 116 14.16 3.77 -10.76
N ALA A 117 13.40 3.04 -9.93
CA ALA A 117 13.72 2.85 -8.52
C ALA A 117 15.09 2.20 -8.31
N HIS A 118 15.41 1.16 -9.08
CA HIS A 118 16.72 0.50 -9.05
C HIS A 118 17.85 1.47 -9.39
N ARG A 119 17.72 2.23 -10.49
CA ARG A 119 18.72 3.26 -10.87
C ARG A 119 18.91 4.30 -9.77
N PHE A 120 17.83 4.79 -9.18
CA PHE A 120 17.90 5.75 -8.07
C PHE A 120 18.67 5.19 -6.88
N LEU A 121 18.36 3.97 -6.44
CA LEU A 121 19.05 3.32 -5.32
C LEU A 121 20.52 3.01 -5.61
N VAL A 122 20.85 2.63 -6.85
CA VAL A 122 22.25 2.44 -7.30
C VAL A 122 23.01 3.76 -7.25
N CYS A 123 22.43 4.86 -7.76
CA CYS A 123 23.04 6.18 -7.69
C CYS A 123 23.28 6.66 -6.25
N LYS A 124 22.43 6.22 -5.31
CA LYS A 124 22.60 6.48 -3.86
C LYS A 124 23.58 5.54 -3.16
N GLY A 125 24.10 4.51 -3.85
CA GLY A 125 24.94 3.47 -3.25
C GLY A 125 24.17 2.55 -2.29
N LEU A 126 22.84 2.48 -2.42
CA LEU A 126 21.92 1.70 -1.57
C LEU A 126 21.47 0.38 -2.20
N ALA A 127 21.80 0.17 -3.47
CA ALA A 127 21.57 -1.08 -4.20
C ALA A 127 22.76 -1.38 -5.11
N GLN A 128 22.98 -2.67 -5.38
CA GLN A 128 23.96 -3.13 -6.36
C GLN A 128 23.44 -2.92 -7.78
N SER A 129 24.31 -2.60 -8.74
CA SER A 129 23.91 -2.37 -10.13
C SER A 129 23.43 -3.64 -10.86
N ASP A 130 23.83 -4.81 -10.38
CA ASP A 130 23.39 -6.11 -10.87
C ASP A 130 21.90 -6.35 -10.53
N PRO A 131 21.01 -6.49 -11.54
CA PRO A 131 19.59 -6.75 -11.31
C PRO A 131 19.30 -8.01 -10.49
N ALA A 132 20.15 -9.05 -10.58
CA ALA A 132 19.96 -10.27 -9.80
C ALA A 132 20.20 -10.03 -8.30
N GLN A 133 21.19 -9.20 -7.96
CA GLN A 133 21.46 -8.79 -6.58
C GLN A 133 20.37 -7.85 -6.06
N PHE A 134 19.85 -6.95 -6.89
CA PHE A 134 18.71 -6.13 -6.51
C PHE A 134 17.44 -6.96 -6.29
N LYS A 135 17.18 -7.98 -7.12
CA LYS A 135 16.10 -8.96 -6.87
C LYS A 135 16.27 -9.66 -5.52
N SER A 136 17.48 -10.10 -5.18
CA SER A 136 17.77 -10.70 -3.88
C SER A 136 17.53 -9.73 -2.73
N GLN A 137 17.94 -8.46 -2.88
CA GLN A 137 17.68 -7.42 -1.89
C GLN A 137 16.18 -7.19 -1.69
N LEU A 138 15.39 -7.11 -2.77
CA LEU A 138 13.94 -7.00 -2.69
C LEU A 138 13.32 -8.22 -2.00
N TYR A 139 13.80 -9.42 -2.31
CA TYR A 139 13.34 -10.64 -1.66
C TYR A 139 13.57 -10.59 -0.14
N ASP A 140 14.77 -10.19 0.29
CA ASP A 140 15.10 -10.07 1.71
C ASP A 140 14.26 -9.01 2.43
N ILE A 141 13.96 -7.89 1.77
CA ILE A 141 13.14 -6.81 2.34
C ILE A 141 11.68 -7.25 2.49
N TRP A 142 11.12 -7.88 1.46
CA TRP A 142 9.67 -8.08 1.32
C TRP A 142 9.17 -9.48 1.69
N PHE A 143 9.93 -10.54 1.40
CA PHE A 143 9.44 -11.92 1.46
C PHE A 143 10.17 -12.80 2.47
N LYS A 144 11.35 -12.38 2.93
CA LYS A 144 12.04 -13.11 3.99
C LYS A 144 11.26 -13.03 5.29
N LEU A 145 10.94 -14.20 5.84
CA LEU A 145 10.27 -14.29 7.13
C LEU A 145 11.16 -13.75 8.25
N TYR A 146 10.54 -13.09 9.22
CA TYR A 146 11.21 -12.63 10.43
C TYR A 146 10.37 -12.92 11.68
N ARG A 147 11.01 -12.87 12.85
CA ARG A 147 10.35 -13.11 14.14
C ARG A 147 9.74 -11.84 14.68
N ARG A 148 8.45 -11.89 15.05
CA ARG A 148 7.75 -10.77 15.69
C ARG A 148 8.05 -10.66 17.19
N ASP A 149 8.18 -11.80 17.88
CA ASP A 149 8.43 -11.88 19.32
C ASP A 149 9.67 -12.72 19.66
N LYS A 150 10.34 -12.38 20.77
CA LYS A 150 11.54 -13.10 21.25
C LYS A 150 11.33 -14.61 21.48
N ASN A 151 10.09 -15.03 21.67
CA ASN A 151 9.71 -16.41 21.96
C ASN A 151 8.91 -17.08 20.81
N GLY A 152 8.74 -16.41 19.67
CA GLY A 152 7.98 -16.90 18.51
C GLY A 152 8.87 -17.44 17.37
N GLY A 153 8.26 -18.16 16.44
CA GLY A 153 8.88 -18.55 15.16
C GLY A 153 9.01 -17.36 14.19
N GLU A 154 9.69 -17.57 13.06
CA GLU A 154 9.62 -16.64 11.92
C GLU A 154 8.29 -16.90 11.22
N ASP A 155 7.37 -15.94 11.27
CA ASP A 155 5.93 -16.19 11.00
C ASP A 155 5.22 -15.03 10.29
N SER A 156 5.99 -14.11 9.70
CA SER A 156 5.45 -13.01 8.88
C SER A 156 6.54 -12.39 8.02
N CYS A 157 6.15 -11.67 6.97
CA CYS A 157 7.06 -10.94 6.07
C CYS A 157 6.53 -9.55 5.70
N GLY A 158 7.40 -8.73 5.11
CA GLY A 158 7.04 -7.34 4.78
C GLY A 158 5.88 -7.20 3.80
N PHE A 159 5.73 -8.13 2.85
CA PHE A 159 4.61 -8.15 1.92
C PHE A 159 3.27 -8.27 2.66
N GLU A 160 3.18 -9.20 3.61
CA GLU A 160 1.98 -9.39 4.44
C GLU A 160 1.63 -8.12 5.22
N HIS A 161 2.62 -7.53 5.90
CA HIS A 161 2.42 -6.34 6.73
C HIS A 161 2.00 -5.09 5.95
N VAL A 162 2.43 -4.95 4.71
CA VAL A 162 2.11 -3.79 3.87
C VAL A 162 0.83 -4.00 3.08
N PHE A 163 0.66 -5.17 2.44
CA PHE A 163 -0.37 -5.38 1.42
C PHE A 163 -1.55 -6.24 1.86
N VAL A 164 -1.33 -7.31 2.63
CA VAL A 164 -2.42 -8.21 3.08
C VAL A 164 -3.23 -7.51 4.17
N GLY A 165 -2.52 -6.83 5.08
CA GLY A 165 -3.10 -6.15 6.22
C GLY A 165 -3.20 -7.07 7.44
N GLU A 166 -2.96 -6.50 8.62
CA GLU A 166 -2.94 -7.25 9.87
C GLU A 166 -3.88 -6.63 10.92
N THR A 167 -4.36 -7.49 11.83
CA THR A 167 -5.01 -7.04 13.05
C THR A 167 -4.05 -7.19 14.23
N LYS A 168 -3.88 -6.12 15.00
CA LYS A 168 -3.11 -6.14 16.23
C LYS A 168 -3.95 -6.73 17.35
N TYR A 169 -3.53 -7.90 17.83
CA TYR A 169 -4.21 -8.68 18.88
C TYR A 169 -5.70 -8.94 18.61
N GLY A 170 -6.11 -9.00 17.33
CA GLY A 170 -7.52 -9.18 16.94
C GLY A 170 -8.46 -8.03 17.36
N LYS A 171 -7.91 -6.86 17.69
CA LYS A 171 -8.69 -5.72 18.24
C LYS A 171 -8.59 -4.44 17.43
N GLU A 172 -7.54 -4.30 16.63
CA GLU A 172 -7.23 -3.06 15.92
C GLU A 172 -6.67 -3.41 14.53
N ILE A 173 -7.17 -2.75 13.49
CA ILE A 173 -6.68 -2.95 12.12
C ILE A 173 -5.50 -2.00 11.90
N MET A 174 -4.30 -2.55 11.72
CA MET A 174 -3.07 -1.77 11.51
C MET A 174 -2.76 -1.51 10.04
N GLY A 175 -3.26 -2.38 9.14
CA GLY A 175 -2.90 -2.40 7.72
C GLY A 175 -4.10 -2.14 6.79
N LEU A 176 -4.11 -2.79 5.63
CA LEU A 176 -5.14 -2.63 4.59
C LEU A 176 -5.16 -1.22 4.00
N HIS A 177 -4.07 -0.85 3.31
CA HIS A 177 -3.90 0.43 2.63
C HIS A 177 -3.79 0.31 1.10
N ASN A 178 -3.80 -0.91 0.58
CA ASN A 178 -3.73 -1.19 -0.85
C ASN A 178 -5.13 -1.35 -1.45
N TRP A 179 -5.39 -0.66 -2.56
CA TRP A 179 -6.72 -0.62 -3.15
C TRP A 179 -7.16 -1.95 -3.77
N VAL A 180 -6.22 -2.77 -4.27
CA VAL A 180 -6.54 -4.08 -4.85
C VAL A 180 -7.01 -5.02 -3.74
N GLN A 181 -6.27 -5.07 -2.63
CA GLN A 181 -6.69 -5.84 -1.46
C GLN A 181 -7.99 -5.30 -0.86
N PHE A 182 -8.15 -3.97 -0.77
CA PHE A 182 -9.41 -3.37 -0.33
C PHE A 182 -10.58 -3.84 -1.20
N TYR A 183 -10.45 -3.75 -2.53
CA TYR A 183 -11.45 -4.20 -3.48
C TYR A 183 -11.76 -5.69 -3.31
N HIS A 184 -10.73 -6.53 -3.19
CA HIS A 184 -10.89 -7.97 -3.03
C HIS A 184 -11.65 -8.30 -1.74
N GLN A 185 -11.28 -7.68 -0.63
CA GLN A 185 -11.93 -7.88 0.68
C GLN A 185 -13.34 -7.29 0.74
N GLU A 186 -13.60 -6.18 0.05
CA GLU A 186 -14.94 -5.59 -0.09
C GLU A 186 -15.86 -6.51 -0.90
N LYS A 187 -15.35 -7.08 -2.00
CA LYS A 187 -16.08 -8.04 -2.83
C LYS A 187 -16.50 -9.31 -2.07
N HIS A 188 -15.70 -9.74 -1.10
CA HIS A 188 -16.00 -10.88 -0.23
C HIS A 188 -16.83 -10.51 1.02
N ASN A 189 -17.27 -9.25 1.15
CA ASN A 189 -17.99 -8.72 2.30
C ASN A 189 -17.18 -8.75 3.61
N HIS A 190 -15.86 -8.85 3.54
CA HIS A 190 -14.98 -8.70 4.70
C HIS A 190 -14.77 -7.22 5.03
N VAL A 191 -14.72 -6.36 4.01
CA VAL A 191 -14.67 -4.90 4.16
C VAL A 191 -16.05 -4.29 3.98
N ASP A 192 -16.38 -3.36 4.87
CA ASP A 192 -17.61 -2.58 4.85
C ASP A 192 -17.23 -1.10 4.92
N TYR A 193 -17.26 -0.45 3.76
CA TYR A 193 -16.92 0.96 3.58
C TYR A 193 -17.92 1.87 4.31
N LYS A 194 -17.41 2.84 5.10
CA LYS A 194 -18.22 3.73 5.94
C LYS A 194 -18.33 5.16 5.41
N GLY A 195 -17.54 5.51 4.40
CA GLY A 195 -17.50 6.85 3.81
C GLY A 195 -16.08 7.42 3.72
N TYR A 196 -15.97 8.54 3.01
CA TYR A 196 -14.71 9.25 2.83
C TYR A 196 -14.55 10.33 3.90
N LYS A 197 -13.32 10.74 4.18
CA LYS A 197 -13.05 11.89 5.06
C LYS A 197 -12.42 13.04 4.28
N ALA A 198 -13.21 14.08 4.04
CA ALA A 198 -12.67 15.37 3.63
C ALA A 198 -11.83 15.97 4.76
N ARG A 199 -10.70 16.61 4.42
CA ARG A 199 -9.94 17.41 5.40
C ARG A 199 -10.61 18.78 5.59
N ASN A 200 -10.42 19.36 6.78
CA ASN A 200 -11.17 20.48 7.38
C ASN A 200 -11.22 21.83 6.62
N ASN A 201 -10.88 21.92 5.33
CA ASN A 201 -11.00 23.13 4.50
C ASN A 201 -10.85 22.84 2.99
N LYS A 202 -11.13 21.60 2.53
CA LYS A 202 -11.07 21.24 1.10
C LYS A 202 -12.34 20.54 0.65
N ASP A 203 -12.63 20.75 -0.63
CA ASP A 203 -13.74 20.15 -1.35
C ASP A 203 -13.76 18.63 -1.24
N THR A 204 -14.96 18.09 -1.44
CA THR A 204 -15.20 16.67 -1.56
C THR A 204 -14.21 16.08 -2.57
N PRO A 205 -13.46 15.00 -2.22
CA PRO A 205 -12.62 14.32 -3.20
C PRO A 205 -13.46 13.95 -4.41
N ASP A 206 -12.85 13.94 -5.59
CA ASP A 206 -13.55 13.52 -6.79
C ASP A 206 -13.38 12.01 -7.02
N GLU A 207 -14.14 11.47 -7.97
CA GLU A 207 -14.08 10.05 -8.31
C GLU A 207 -12.82 9.66 -9.10
N ASP A 208 -12.05 10.67 -9.53
CA ASP A 208 -10.82 10.53 -10.29
C ASP A 208 -9.56 10.61 -9.38
N ASP A 209 -9.74 10.96 -8.10
CA ASP A 209 -8.67 11.07 -7.12
C ASP A 209 -7.96 9.71 -6.91
N HIS A 210 -6.65 9.74 -7.08
CA HIS A 210 -5.77 8.59 -6.90
C HIS A 210 -5.27 8.43 -5.46
N VAL A 211 -5.64 9.32 -4.54
CA VAL A 211 -5.38 9.16 -3.10
C VAL A 211 -6.63 9.55 -2.34
N LEU A 212 -7.17 8.64 -1.53
CA LEU A 212 -8.39 8.88 -0.75
C LEU A 212 -8.18 8.60 0.73
N ASN A 213 -8.89 9.36 1.57
CA ASN A 213 -9.01 9.09 2.99
C ASN A 213 -10.30 8.31 3.25
N LEU A 214 -10.16 7.02 3.57
CA LEU A 214 -11.29 6.10 3.68
C LEU A 214 -11.49 5.66 5.13
N GLN A 215 -12.75 5.56 5.55
CA GLN A 215 -13.15 4.85 6.76
C GLN A 215 -13.88 3.57 6.37
N PHE A 216 -13.57 2.48 7.04
CA PHE A 216 -14.18 1.18 6.78
C PHE A 216 -14.10 0.30 8.04
N SER A 217 -14.91 -0.74 8.08
CA SER A 217 -14.69 -1.87 8.97
C SER A 217 -14.16 -3.07 8.19
N TRP A 218 -13.32 -3.88 8.83
CA TRP A 218 -12.82 -5.14 8.29
C TRP A 218 -13.08 -6.25 9.31
N ASN A 219 -13.83 -7.27 8.92
CA ASN A 219 -14.27 -8.38 9.79
C ASN A 219 -14.91 -7.90 11.11
N GLY A 220 -15.72 -6.83 11.03
CA GLY A 220 -16.43 -6.24 12.17
C GLY A 220 -15.62 -5.29 13.05
N LEU A 221 -14.31 -5.16 12.84
CA LEU A 221 -13.48 -4.16 13.51
C LEU A 221 -13.49 -2.87 12.71
N VAL A 222 -13.64 -1.72 13.36
CA VAL A 222 -13.60 -0.43 12.67
C VAL A 222 -12.16 0.05 12.57
N LYS A 223 -11.76 0.43 11.35
CA LYS A 223 -10.50 1.11 11.13
C LYS A 223 -10.72 2.63 11.17
N PRO A 224 -9.96 3.37 11.99
CA PRO A 224 -9.86 4.82 11.86
C PRO A 224 -9.43 5.20 10.44
N VAL A 225 -9.71 6.45 10.05
CA VAL A 225 -9.45 6.90 8.69
C VAL A 225 -8.00 6.70 8.28
N GLY A 226 -7.78 5.98 7.19
CA GLY A 226 -6.48 5.77 6.56
C GLY A 226 -6.46 6.33 5.14
N SER A 227 -5.30 6.84 4.70
CA SER A 227 -5.11 7.18 3.29
C SER A 227 -4.74 5.92 2.49
N CYS A 228 -5.25 5.83 1.27
CA CYS A 228 -5.05 4.72 0.35
C CYS A 228 -4.75 5.30 -1.04
N PHE A 229 -3.74 4.76 -1.73
CA PHE A 229 -3.60 5.02 -3.17
C PHE A 229 -4.65 4.23 -3.93
N ILE A 230 -5.32 4.83 -4.91
CA ILE A 230 -6.35 4.21 -5.74
C ILE A 230 -5.85 4.11 -7.18
N GLY A 231 -5.99 2.92 -7.76
CA GLY A 231 -5.65 2.65 -9.16
C GLY A 231 -4.16 2.46 -9.46
N VAL A 232 -3.25 2.89 -8.58
CA VAL A 232 -1.79 2.69 -8.75
C VAL A 232 -1.43 1.21 -8.92
N SER A 233 -0.34 0.92 -9.62
CA SER A 233 0.14 -0.46 -9.76
C SER A 233 0.85 -0.99 -8.51
N PRO A 234 0.90 -2.32 -8.30
CA PRO A 234 1.66 -2.92 -7.21
C PRO A 234 3.13 -2.48 -7.24
N GLU A 235 3.73 -2.40 -8.42
CA GLU A 235 5.12 -1.97 -8.59
C GLU A 235 5.37 -0.51 -8.21
N PHE A 236 4.39 0.39 -8.35
CA PHE A 236 4.50 1.75 -7.87
C PHE A 236 4.62 1.80 -6.34
N GLU A 237 3.70 1.13 -5.63
CA GLU A 237 3.72 1.13 -4.16
C GLU A 237 4.98 0.44 -3.61
N VAL A 238 5.35 -0.72 -4.15
CA VAL A 238 6.58 -1.42 -3.74
C VAL A 238 7.82 -0.57 -4.02
N ALA A 239 7.91 0.08 -5.19
CA ALA A 239 9.05 0.96 -5.51
C ALA A 239 9.15 2.12 -4.51
N LEU A 240 8.03 2.81 -4.25
CA LEU A 240 7.96 3.92 -3.31
C LEU A 240 8.40 3.50 -1.91
N PHE A 241 7.82 2.40 -1.38
CA PHE A 241 8.15 1.94 -0.04
C PHE A 241 9.57 1.40 0.07
N THR A 242 10.08 0.71 -0.97
CA THR A 242 11.47 0.23 -1.01
C THR A 242 12.46 1.39 -0.99
N ILE A 243 12.22 2.45 -1.79
CA ILE A 243 13.08 3.63 -1.81
C ILE A 243 13.15 4.24 -0.41
N VAL A 244 11.99 4.51 0.21
CA VAL A 244 11.93 5.12 1.54
C VAL A 244 12.55 4.20 2.59
N PHE A 245 12.35 2.88 2.49
CA PHE A 245 12.97 1.88 3.34
C PHE A 245 14.50 1.97 3.28
N CYS A 246 15.10 1.99 2.09
CA CYS A 246 16.55 2.01 1.92
C CYS A 246 17.21 3.34 2.31
N LEU A 247 16.48 4.46 2.32
CA LEU A 247 17.03 5.79 2.63
C LEU A 247 17.38 6.00 4.12
N SER A 248 17.00 5.09 5.01
CA SER A 248 17.19 5.26 6.46
C SER A 248 17.17 3.91 7.18
N ASP A 249 17.94 3.80 8.26
CA ASP A 249 17.92 2.64 9.17
C ASP A 249 17.06 2.90 10.43
N GLU A 250 16.33 4.03 10.48
CA GLU A 250 15.45 4.35 11.60
C GLU A 250 14.29 3.34 11.68
N ARG A 251 13.88 2.95 12.89
CA ARG A 251 12.76 2.02 13.11
C ARG A 251 11.47 2.45 12.40
N VAL A 252 11.23 3.76 12.32
CA VAL A 252 10.12 4.36 11.58
C VAL A 252 10.64 5.58 10.83
N THR A 253 10.49 5.58 9.51
CA THR A 253 10.77 6.76 8.69
C THR A 253 9.47 7.44 8.30
N LYS A 254 9.44 8.76 8.44
CA LYS A 254 8.37 9.62 7.96
C LYS A 254 8.98 10.68 7.06
N VAL A 255 8.61 10.65 5.79
CA VAL A 255 9.08 11.62 4.79
C VAL A 255 7.89 12.34 4.19
N THR A 256 7.96 13.66 4.16
CA THR A 256 6.94 14.48 3.49
C THR A 256 7.37 14.71 2.05
N VAL A 257 6.53 14.31 1.10
CA VAL A 257 6.80 14.36 -0.33
C VAL A 257 5.61 14.94 -1.07
N LYS A 258 5.86 15.52 -2.23
CA LYS A 258 4.82 15.94 -3.16
C LYS A 258 4.82 14.99 -4.35
N VAL A 259 3.77 14.20 -4.52
CA VAL A 259 3.59 13.28 -5.66
C VAL A 259 2.37 13.75 -6.42
N ASP A 260 2.59 14.14 -7.68
CA ASP A 260 1.59 14.79 -8.52
C ASP A 260 0.97 16.01 -7.80
N GLU A 261 -0.35 16.02 -7.61
CA GLU A 261 -1.07 17.04 -6.88
C GLU A 261 -1.17 16.81 -5.37
N TYR A 262 -0.67 15.66 -4.88
CA TYR A 262 -0.80 15.23 -3.50
C TYR A 262 0.46 15.53 -2.68
N LEU A 263 0.27 16.24 -1.58
CA LEU A 263 1.24 16.33 -0.48
C LEU A 263 0.98 15.17 0.48
N LEU A 264 1.95 14.27 0.58
CA LEU A 264 1.86 13.01 1.31
C LEU A 264 2.95 12.94 2.39
N GLU A 265 2.63 12.36 3.53
CA GLU A 265 3.60 11.79 4.47
C GLU A 265 3.67 10.29 4.19
N ILE A 266 4.81 9.81 3.67
CA ILE A 266 5.04 8.37 3.52
C ILE A 266 5.62 7.85 4.83
N VAL A 267 4.96 6.86 5.39
CA VAL A 267 5.36 6.22 6.64
C VAL A 267 5.82 4.80 6.34
N VAL A 268 7.05 4.47 6.74
CA VAL A 268 7.65 3.13 6.59
C VAL A 268 8.16 2.65 7.94
N TYR A 269 7.69 1.49 8.37
CA TYR A 269 8.19 0.80 9.57
C TYR A 269 9.24 -0.24 9.17
N ARG A 270 10.17 -0.54 10.07
CA ARG A 270 11.24 -1.53 9.85
C ARG A 270 11.34 -2.52 10.99
N PHE A 271 11.61 -3.77 10.63
CA PHE A 271 11.94 -4.87 11.53
C PHE A 271 13.28 -5.46 11.12
N GLY A 272 14.37 -4.87 11.63
CA GLY A 272 15.71 -5.21 11.18
C GLY A 272 15.90 -4.87 9.70
N CYS A 273 16.20 -5.89 8.89
CA CYS A 273 16.40 -5.74 7.45
C CYS A 273 15.12 -5.90 6.62
N SER A 274 13.97 -6.13 7.27
CA SER A 274 12.68 -6.33 6.60
C SER A 274 11.78 -5.11 6.77
N ILE A 275 10.97 -4.83 5.74
CA ILE A 275 9.97 -3.78 5.80
C ILE A 275 8.79 -4.24 6.66
N GLY A 276 8.24 -3.33 7.46
CA GLY A 276 6.99 -3.53 8.20
C GLY A 276 5.85 -2.74 7.58
N THR A 277 4.74 -2.60 8.32
CA THR A 277 3.57 -1.82 7.92
C THR A 277 3.99 -0.49 7.30
N SER A 278 3.54 -0.20 6.09
CA SER A 278 3.92 1.01 5.35
C SER A 278 2.72 1.55 4.60
N TYR A 279 2.54 2.87 4.61
CA TYR A 279 1.35 3.49 4.04
C TYR A 279 1.56 4.97 3.73
N PRO A 280 0.83 5.53 2.75
CA PRO A 280 0.74 6.96 2.58
C PRO A 280 -0.18 7.56 3.63
N LYS A 281 0.05 8.83 3.96
CA LYS A 281 -0.87 9.67 4.70
C LYS A 281 -1.01 10.99 3.98
N MET A 282 -2.19 11.26 3.44
CA MET A 282 -2.46 12.49 2.73
C MET A 282 -2.47 13.68 3.70
N ILE A 283 -1.59 14.65 3.44
CA ILE A 283 -1.58 15.95 4.11
C ILE A 283 -2.52 16.90 3.36
N SER A 284 -2.42 17.00 2.04
CA SER A 284 -3.34 17.81 1.22
C SER A 284 -3.26 17.44 -0.26
N SER A 285 -4.35 17.57 -1.01
CA SER A 285 -4.37 17.50 -2.49
C SER A 285 -4.61 18.89 -3.10
N ASN A 286 -4.16 19.18 -4.31
CA ASN A 286 -4.30 20.50 -4.93
C ASN A 286 -5.59 20.68 -5.74
N ASN A 287 -6.60 19.82 -5.56
CA ASN A 287 -7.90 19.92 -6.24
C ASN A 287 -8.42 21.35 -6.08
N ARG A 288 -8.52 22.04 -7.22
CA ARG A 288 -8.99 23.41 -7.30
C ARG A 288 -10.50 23.36 -7.34
N ASP A 289 -11.14 23.96 -6.36
CA ASP A 289 -12.53 24.35 -6.43
C ASP A 289 -12.71 25.17 -7.73
N PHE A 290 -13.52 24.68 -8.67
CA PHE A 290 -14.02 25.49 -9.79
C PHE A 290 -15.36 26.13 -9.40
#